data_AF-A0A7K0EQ08-F1
#
_entry.id   AF-A0A7K0EQ08-F1
#
_cell.length_a   1.000
_cell.length_b   1.000
_cell.length_c   1.000
_cell.angle_alpha   90.00
_cell.angle_beta   90.00
_cell.angle_gamma   90.00
#
_symmetry.space_group_name_H-M   'P 1'
#
loop_
_entity.id
_entity.type
_entity.pdbx_description
1 polymer ?
#
loop_
_entity_poly.entity_id
_entity_poly.type
_entity_poly.pdbx_seq_one_letter_code
_entity_poly.pdbx_strand_id
1 'polypeptide(L)'
;MALSREKIKQLAHAFAGVIVLLKAYDKAEHGHLTTGILLGIIGIIMVLMSIYHHRLAQYVKSFDALVFLAEAVVLGIVSGLYFHDGKTGLPYVYALASVAYLIAAFLHFRRSKGHDHLQIDNSPNP
;
A
#
# COMPACT_ATOMS: atom_id res chain seq x y z
N MET A 1 27.02 0.26 1.15
CA MET A 1 26.14 1.34 1.63
C MET A 1 24.84 0.72 2.12
N ALA A 2 24.52 0.82 3.41
CA ALA A 2 23.23 0.33 3.91
C ALA A 2 22.11 1.25 3.41
N LEU A 3 21.10 0.69 2.74
CA LEU A 3 19.90 1.42 2.35
C LEU A 3 19.12 1.85 3.61
N SER A 4 18.74 3.12 3.69
CA SER A 4 17.87 3.62 4.76
C SER A 4 16.55 2.84 4.77
N ARG A 5 16.01 2.55 5.97
CA ARG A 5 14.73 1.83 6.15
C ARG A 5 13.58 2.45 5.35
N GLU A 6 13.59 3.77 5.18
CA GLU A 6 12.60 4.49 4.38
C GLU A 6 12.69 4.16 2.89
N LYS A 7 13.91 4.08 2.35
CA LYS A 7 14.14 3.71 0.94
C LYS A 7 13.69 2.27 0.67
N ILE A 8 13.86 1.36 1.64
CA ILE A 8 13.39 -0.03 1.52
C ILE A 8 11.87 -0.08 1.45
N LYS A 9 11.16 0.67 2.32
CA LYS A 9 9.71 0.77 2.26
C LYS A 9 9.23 1.34 0.93
N GLN A 10 9.83 2.45 0.49
CA GLN A 10 9.51 3.06 -0.80
C GLN A 10 9.72 2.08 -1.96
N LEU A 11 10.83 1.35 -1.95
CA LEU A 11 11.11 0.33 -2.95
C LEU A 11 10.05 -0.78 -2.92
N ALA A 12 9.65 -1.26 -1.74
CA ALA A 12 8.60 -2.27 -1.60
C ALA A 12 7.26 -1.80 -2.19
N HIS A 13 6.84 -0.56 -1.90
CA HIS A 13 5.62 0.05 -2.47
C HIS A 13 5.70 0.20 -3.99
N ALA A 14 6.88 0.58 -4.51
CA ALA A 14 7.09 0.65 -5.95
C ALA A 14 6.97 -0.73 -6.60
N PHE A 15 7.59 -1.76 -6.00
CA PHE A 15 7.48 -3.14 -6.47
C PHE A 15 6.04 -3.65 -6.44
N ALA A 16 5.28 -3.34 -5.40
CA ALA A 16 3.86 -3.69 -5.33
C ALA A 16 3.08 -3.07 -6.50
N GLY A 17 3.29 -1.78 -6.79
CA GLY A 17 2.69 -1.12 -7.95
C GLY A 17 3.09 -1.76 -9.28
N VAL A 18 4.35 -2.13 -9.46
CA VAL A 18 4.84 -2.82 -10.67
C VAL A 18 4.20 -4.20 -10.83
N ILE A 19 4.07 -4.99 -9.76
CA ILE A 19 3.40 -6.31 -9.81
C ILE A 19 1.94 -6.17 -10.25
N VAL A 20 1.25 -5.14 -9.76
CA VAL A 20 -0.14 -4.85 -10.15
C VAL A 20 -0.23 -4.46 -11.62
N LEU A 21 0.73 -3.69 -12.14
CA LEU A 21 0.80 -3.35 -13.57
C LEU A 21 1.05 -4.57 -14.45
N LEU A 22 1.93 -5.48 -14.03
CA LEU A 22 2.13 -6.75 -14.74
C LEU A 22 0.84 -7.57 -14.79
N LYS A 23 0.08 -7.61 -13.68
CA LYS A 23 -1.21 -8.31 -13.65
C LYS A 23 -2.27 -7.60 -14.50
N ALA A 24 -2.25 -6.27 -14.57
CA ALA A 24 -3.10 -5.48 -15.44
C ALA A 24 -2.86 -5.83 -16.92
N TYR A 25 -1.58 -5.92 -17.32
CA TYR A 25 -1.17 -6.32 -18.66
C TYR A 25 -1.64 -7.75 -19.00
N ASP A 26 -1.36 -8.71 -18.10
CA ASP A 26 -1.84 -10.10 -18.21
C ASP A 26 -3.37 -10.14 -18.44
N LYS A 27 -4.14 -9.30 -17.72
CA LYS A 27 -5.60 -9.27 -17.86
C LYS A 27 -6.11 -8.60 -19.13
N ALA A 28 -5.39 -7.61 -19.64
CA ALA A 28 -5.70 -7.01 -20.93
C ALA A 28 -5.49 -8.01 -22.08
N GLU A 29 -4.42 -8.82 -22.04
CA GLU A 29 -4.16 -9.84 -23.08
C GLU A 29 -5.19 -10.98 -23.08
N HIS A 30 -5.69 -11.39 -21.92
CA HIS A 30 -6.67 -12.48 -21.80
C HIS A 30 -8.14 -12.04 -22.01
N GLY A 31 -8.37 -10.89 -22.66
CA GLY A 31 -9.72 -10.43 -23.03
C GLY A 31 -10.53 -9.76 -21.90
N HIS A 32 -9.94 -9.55 -20.72
CA HIS A 32 -10.58 -8.86 -19.60
C HIS A 32 -10.14 -7.39 -19.55
N LEU A 33 -10.44 -6.67 -20.63
CA LEU A 33 -9.92 -5.33 -20.88
C LEU A 33 -10.35 -4.31 -19.80
N THR A 34 -11.58 -4.38 -19.31
CA THR A 34 -12.09 -3.52 -18.22
C THR A 34 -11.30 -3.73 -16.93
N THR A 35 -11.07 -4.98 -16.53
CA THR A 35 -10.32 -5.33 -15.31
C THR A 35 -8.84 -4.98 -15.46
N GLY A 36 -8.27 -5.19 -16.66
CA GLY A 36 -6.91 -4.78 -17.00
C GLY A 36 -6.71 -3.28 -16.88
N ILE A 37 -7.60 -2.47 -17.46
CA ILE A 37 -7.53 -1.00 -17.34
C ILE A 37 -7.66 -0.56 -15.88
N LEU A 38 -8.61 -1.12 -15.13
CA LEU A 38 -8.82 -0.77 -13.72
C LEU A 38 -7.57 -1.06 -12.87
N LEU A 39 -6.99 -2.27 -13.02
CA LEU A 39 -5.73 -2.62 -12.35
C LEU A 39 -4.57 -1.74 -12.83
N GLY A 40 -4.55 -1.39 -14.10
CA GLY A 40 -3.52 -0.52 -14.68
C GLY A 40 -3.53 0.86 -14.03
N ILE A 41 -4.71 1.47 -13.89
CA ILE A 41 -4.88 2.75 -13.19
C ILE A 41 -4.43 2.64 -11.73
N ILE A 42 -4.87 1.60 -11.03
CA ILE A 42 -4.48 1.35 -9.63
C ILE A 42 -2.95 1.19 -9.51
N GLY A 43 -2.33 0.43 -10.40
CA GLY A 43 -0.89 0.21 -10.43
C GLY A 43 -0.10 1.49 -10.69
N ILE A 44 -0.55 2.33 -11.62
CA ILE A 44 0.04 3.65 -11.88
C ILE A 44 -0.06 4.53 -10.64
N ILE A 45 -1.24 4.58 -10.00
CA ILE A 45 -1.44 5.36 -8.77
C ILE A 45 -0.50 4.88 -7.66
N MET A 46 -0.35 3.57 -7.47
CA MET A 46 0.56 3.00 -6.48
C MET A 46 2.03 3.39 -6.74
N VAL A 47 2.49 3.30 -7.99
CA VAL A 47 3.84 3.71 -8.37
C VAL A 47 4.04 5.20 -8.13
N LEU A 48 3.09 6.04 -8.54
CA LEU A 48 3.15 7.49 -8.28
C LEU A 48 3.17 7.80 -6.78
N MET A 49 2.31 7.14 -6.00
CA MET A 49 2.25 7.29 -4.55
C MET A 49 3.57 6.89 -3.88
N SER A 50 4.23 5.85 -4.40
CA SER A 50 5.57 5.45 -3.97
C SER A 50 6.64 6.49 -4.32
N ILE A 51 6.66 7.01 -5.55
CA ILE A 51 7.62 8.04 -5.96
C ILE A 51 7.46 9.32 -5.13
N TYR A 52 6.21 9.76 -4.93
CA TYR A 52 5.90 10.97 -4.18
C TYR A 52 5.74 10.74 -2.67
N HIS A 53 6.03 9.53 -2.17
CA HIS A 53 5.85 9.16 -0.76
C HIS A 53 6.48 10.18 0.19
N HIS A 54 7.73 10.59 -0.08
CA HIS A 54 8.43 11.55 0.77
C HIS A 54 7.77 12.93 0.80
N ARG A 55 7.24 13.42 -0.34
CA ARG A 55 6.52 14.70 -0.39
C ARG A 55 5.18 14.60 0.32
N LEU A 56 4.44 13.51 0.14
CA LEU A 56 3.11 13.33 0.72
C LEU A 56 3.16 13.06 2.23
N ALA A 57 4.16 12.32 2.70
CA ALA A 57 4.39 12.05 4.12
C ALA A 57 4.65 13.34 4.93
N GLN A 58 5.13 14.42 4.29
CA GLN A 58 5.28 15.72 4.94
C GLN A 58 3.94 16.41 5.25
N TYR A 59 2.89 16.14 4.46
CA TYR A 59 1.58 16.77 4.64
C TYR A 59 0.62 15.93 5.48
N VAL A 60 0.79 14.62 5.52
CA VAL A 60 -0.14 13.70 6.19
C VAL A 60 0.61 12.83 7.20
N LYS A 61 0.44 13.14 8.50
CA LYS A 61 1.06 12.42 9.64
C LYS A 61 0.76 10.92 9.66
N SER A 62 -0.32 10.48 8.99
CA SER A 62 -0.73 9.08 8.86
C SER A 62 -0.65 8.54 7.42
N PHE A 63 0.19 9.13 6.56
CA PHE A 63 0.32 8.72 5.16
C PHE A 63 0.71 7.24 5.02
N ASP A 64 1.66 6.77 5.83
CA ASP A 64 2.08 5.36 5.85
C ASP A 64 0.91 4.40 6.11
N ALA A 65 -0.01 4.77 7.00
CA ALA A 65 -1.20 3.96 7.30
C ALA A 65 -2.15 3.87 6.09
N LEU A 66 -2.31 4.97 5.35
CA LEU A 66 -3.12 5.01 4.14
C LEU A 66 -2.50 4.20 3.01
N VAL A 67 -1.18 4.24 2.86
CA VAL A 67 -0.47 3.41 1.87
C VAL A 67 -0.65 1.93 2.20
N PHE A 68 -0.43 1.51 3.44
CA PHE A 68 -0.66 0.11 3.85
C PHE A 68 -2.12 -0.32 3.65
N LEU A 69 -3.08 0.56 3.90
CA LEU A 69 -4.49 0.28 3.65
C LEU A 69 -4.77 0.11 2.16
N ALA A 70 -4.22 0.99 1.30
CA ALA A 70 -4.34 0.88 -0.14
C ALA A 70 -3.71 -0.44 -0.65
N GLU A 71 -2.51 -0.78 -0.20
CA GLU A 71 -1.86 -2.06 -0.54
C GLU A 71 -2.69 -3.26 -0.10
N ALA A 72 -3.27 -3.23 1.11
CA ALA A 72 -4.14 -4.29 1.59
C ALA A 72 -5.34 -4.51 0.65
N VAL A 73 -6.01 -3.43 0.24
CA VAL A 73 -7.16 -3.50 -0.68
C VAL A 73 -6.73 -4.07 -2.03
N VAL A 74 -5.62 -3.57 -2.59
CA VAL A 74 -5.13 -4.02 -3.89
C VAL A 74 -4.71 -5.48 -3.88
N LEU A 75 -3.99 -5.93 -2.86
CA LEU A 75 -3.63 -7.34 -2.68
C LEU A 75 -4.86 -8.24 -2.52
N GLY A 76 -5.92 -7.73 -1.86
CA GLY A 76 -7.21 -8.43 -1.76
C GLY A 76 -7.89 -8.60 -3.12
N ILE A 77 -7.90 -7.53 -3.94
CA ILE A 77 -8.43 -7.60 -5.32
C ILE A 77 -7.61 -8.59 -6.16
N VAL A 78 -6.28 -8.51 -6.11
CA VAL A 78 -5.37 -9.42 -6.83
C VAL A 78 -5.57 -10.87 -6.40
N SER A 79 -5.75 -11.12 -5.10
CA SER A 79 -6.09 -12.45 -4.57
C SER A 79 -7.40 -12.97 -5.15
N GLY A 80 -8.47 -12.16 -5.13
CA GLY A 80 -9.77 -12.50 -5.70
C GLY A 80 -9.69 -12.83 -7.20
N LEU A 81 -8.88 -12.09 -7.95
CA LEU A 81 -8.64 -12.38 -9.36
C LEU A 81 -7.89 -13.69 -9.56
N TYR A 82 -6.89 -14.01 -8.73
CA TYR A 82 -6.22 -15.31 -8.82
C TYR A 82 -7.14 -16.48 -8.47
N PHE A 83 -8.08 -16.30 -7.53
CA PHE A 83 -9.12 -17.30 -7.26
C PHE A 83 -10.04 -17.50 -8.47
N HIS A 84 -10.47 -16.41 -9.11
CA HIS A 84 -11.28 -16.46 -10.33
C HIS A 84 -10.53 -17.14 -11.50
N ASP A 85 -9.21 -16.95 -11.57
CA ASP A 85 -8.33 -17.58 -12.57
C ASP A 85 -8.04 -19.07 -12.27
N GLY A 86 -8.61 -19.64 -11.20
CA GLY A 86 -8.43 -21.03 -10.82
C GLY A 86 -7.01 -21.37 -10.34
N LYS A 87 -6.17 -20.36 -10.05
CA LYS A 87 -4.80 -20.59 -9.59
C LYS A 87 -4.81 -21.09 -8.15
N THR A 88 -4.06 -22.16 -7.88
CA THR A 88 -3.91 -22.70 -6.52
C THR A 88 -2.66 -22.09 -5.86
N GLY A 89 -2.70 -21.88 -4.55
CA GLY A 89 -1.58 -21.34 -3.77
C GLY A 89 -1.42 -19.82 -3.80
N LEU A 90 -1.19 -19.22 -4.98
CA LEU A 90 -0.99 -17.76 -5.12
C LEU A 90 -2.09 -16.91 -4.46
N PRO A 91 -3.40 -17.19 -4.63
CA PRO A 91 -4.44 -16.38 -4.01
C PRO A 91 -4.31 -16.31 -2.49
N TYR A 92 -3.93 -17.41 -1.83
CA TYR A 92 -3.76 -17.47 -0.38
C TYR A 92 -2.59 -16.62 0.10
N VAL A 93 -1.49 -16.59 -0.66
CA VAL A 93 -0.33 -15.74 -0.35
C VAL A 93 -0.72 -14.26 -0.42
N TYR A 94 -1.44 -13.87 -1.48
CA TYR A 94 -1.93 -12.49 -1.63
C TYR A 94 -3.00 -12.12 -0.59
N ALA A 95 -3.88 -13.05 -0.22
CA ALA A 95 -4.86 -12.85 0.84
C ALA A 95 -4.19 -12.67 2.21
N LEU A 96 -3.22 -13.51 2.54
CA LEU A 96 -2.46 -13.40 3.78
C LEU A 96 -1.68 -12.08 3.84
N ALA A 97 -1.05 -11.69 2.72
CA ALA A 97 -0.37 -10.40 2.61
C ALA A 97 -1.37 -9.25 2.81
N SER A 98 -2.53 -9.29 2.16
CA SER A 98 -3.60 -8.29 2.33
C SER A 98 -3.99 -8.13 3.80
N VAL A 99 -4.20 -9.22 4.53
CA VAL A 99 -4.52 -9.19 5.97
C VAL A 99 -3.36 -8.62 6.79
N ALA A 100 -2.12 -9.01 6.51
CA ALA A 100 -0.94 -8.49 7.21
C ALA A 100 -0.79 -6.97 7.03
N TYR A 101 -1.02 -6.47 5.81
CA TYR A 101 -1.00 -5.04 5.50
C TYR A 101 -2.16 -4.29 6.17
N LEU A 102 -3.35 -4.90 6.25
CA LEU A 102 -4.48 -4.32 6.97
C LEU A 102 -4.18 -4.18 8.47
N ILE A 103 -3.56 -5.20 9.07
CA ILE A 103 -3.11 -5.16 10.47
C ILE A 103 -2.05 -4.07 10.65
N ALA A 104 -1.07 -3.97 9.75
CA ALA A 104 -0.05 -2.94 9.78
C ALA A 104 -0.65 -1.53 9.72
N ALA A 105 -1.61 -1.30 8.82
CA ALA A 105 -2.35 -0.04 8.71
C ALA A 105 -3.06 0.30 10.02
N PHE A 106 -3.76 -0.67 10.61
CA PHE A 106 -4.50 -0.47 11.87
C PHE A 106 -3.56 -0.15 13.05
N LEU A 107 -2.44 -0.86 13.18
CA LEU A 107 -1.43 -0.60 14.21
C LEU A 107 -0.83 0.80 14.07
N HIS A 108 -0.56 1.23 12.84
CA HIS A 108 -0.03 2.56 12.57
C HIS A 108 -1.04 3.66 12.90
N PHE A 109 -2.32 3.44 12.59
CA PHE A 109 -3.41 4.36 12.91
C PHE A 109 -3.61 4.54 14.42
N ARG A 110 -3.48 3.44 15.20
CA ARG A 110 -3.57 3.50 16.66
C ARG A 110 -2.40 4.25 17.30
N ARG A 111 -1.18 4.12 16.75
CA ARG A 111 0.00 4.83 17.27
C ARG A 111 -0.02 6.33 17.00
N SER A 112 -0.60 6.78 15.89
CA SER A 112 -0.72 8.22 15.58
C SER A 112 -1.57 9.00 16.59
N LYS A 113 -2.56 8.37 17.24
CA LYS A 113 -3.43 9.04 18.23
C LYS A 113 -2.77 9.27 19.61
N GLY A 114 -1.67 8.58 19.92
CA GLY A 114 -1.06 8.62 21.26
C GLY A 114 -0.16 9.83 21.53
N HIS A 115 0.27 10.57 20.50
CA HIS A 115 1.25 11.66 20.64
C HIS A 115 0.64 13.06 20.76
N ASP A 116 -0.69 13.21 20.68
CA ASP A 116 -1.34 14.52 20.74
C ASP A 116 -1.70 14.94 22.20
N HIS A 117 -1.45 14.10 23.20
CA HIS A 117 -1.79 14.37 24.61
C HIS A 117 -0.62 14.80 25.51
N LEU A 118 0.61 14.91 25.00
CA LEU A 118 1.81 15.23 25.82
C LEU A 118 2.51 16.55 25.43
N GLN A 119 1.87 17.42 24.65
CA GLN A 119 2.41 18.73 24.25
C GLN A 119 1.60 19.93 24.76
N ILE A 120 0.81 19.76 25.81
CA ILE A 120 0.23 20.88 26.55
C ILE A 120 0.95 20.94 27.89
N ASP A 121 1.50 22.11 28.21
CA ASP A 121 2.17 22.50 29.47
C ASP A 121 3.70 22.33 29.53
N ASN A 122 4.41 23.24 28.87
CA ASN A 122 5.73 23.73 29.31
C ASN A 122 5.93 25.17 28.82
N SER A 123 4.91 26.02 28.99
CA SER A 123 5.08 27.47 28.84
C SER A 123 5.61 28.02 30.17
N PRO A 124 6.81 28.61 30.24
CA PRO A 124 7.25 29.30 31.44
C PRO A 124 6.31 30.49 31.68
N ASN A 125 5.70 30.53 32.87
CA ASN A 125 4.89 31.65 33.33
C ASN A 125 5.73 32.94 33.31
N PRO A 126 5.16 34.09 32.90
CA PRO A 126 5.87 35.37 32.79
C PRO A 126 6.32 35.93 34.13
#